data_AF-A0AAW8G8X2-F1
#
_entry.id   AF-A0AAW8G8X2-F1
#
_cell.length_a   1.000
_cell.length_b   1.000
_cell.length_c   1.000
_cell.angle_alpha   90.00
_cell.angle_beta   90.00
_cell.angle_gamma   90.00
#
_symmetry.space_group_name_H-M   'P 1'
#
loop_
_entity.id
_entity.type
_entity.pdbx_description
1 polymer ?
#
loop_
_entity_poly.entity_id
_entity_poly.type
_entity_poly.pdbx_seq_one_letter_code
_entity_poly.pdbx_strand_id
1 'polypeptide(L)'
;MRNTEWNHLHNKDIISMPDKWEYPWYATWDLAFHCVPYALIDAEFAKGQLLLLTKEWYMHPNGQLPAYEWNLSDVNPPVHAWSCFRVFKIDEKQNGKPDLLFLEKVFQKLLLNFTWWVNRKDKNGKNIFGGGFLGLDNIGAFDRNMVLKDGQHLEQADGTSWMAMYALNMMRIAMELAQYYKVYEDMAIKFFEHYLYIAEAMENLGDGTKGLWNEEDGFFYDVLQLGNGESVSLKLRSIVGLIPLFAVEVIEHKLLENMPNFRERMDWVLKNKPELTKLVSHWDEEGQGRKHLMSILRKNRLTKVLDRMLDEKEFLSTYGIRAMSKVYEEKPFVFSVHGTENVVYYTPAESDSRMFGGNSNWRGPIWFPINFLIVESLQRFHYYYGSSLKVEFPTGSGEKKDLDEVAQNISNRLCSIFLKDDQGQRPFNGCNTKFNHDEHFKDYIMFFEYFHGDNGRGVGASHQTGWTATVAKLLKPRLSV
;
A
#
# COMPACT_ATOMS: atom_id res chain seq x y z
N MET A 1 -24.46 21.36 -3.95
CA MET A 1 -23.50 21.49 -2.82
C MET A 1 -22.70 20.20 -2.73
N ARG A 2 -21.39 20.27 -2.45
CA ARG A 2 -20.55 19.09 -2.19
C ARG A 2 -20.72 18.65 -0.73
N ASN A 3 -20.39 17.40 -0.41
CA ASN A 3 -20.31 16.88 0.97
C ASN A 3 -21.59 17.03 1.82
N THR A 4 -22.78 16.97 1.23
CA THR A 4 -24.07 17.16 1.94
C THR A 4 -24.33 16.11 3.04
N GLU A 5 -23.67 14.96 2.96
CA GLU A 5 -23.78 13.89 3.96
C GLU A 5 -22.92 14.14 5.21
N TRP A 6 -22.06 15.16 5.20
CA TRP A 6 -21.06 15.42 6.24
C TRP A 6 -21.42 16.60 7.15
N ASN A 7 -22.70 16.73 7.52
CA ASN A 7 -23.20 17.85 8.33
C ASN A 7 -22.61 17.95 9.76
N HIS A 8 -21.98 16.88 10.23
CA HIS A 8 -21.32 16.79 11.55
C HIS A 8 -19.88 17.30 11.53
N LEU A 9 -19.31 17.52 10.33
CA LEU A 9 -17.89 17.83 10.18
C LEU A 9 -17.54 19.19 10.77
N HIS A 10 -16.46 19.25 11.55
CA HIS A 10 -15.94 20.48 12.13
C HIS A 10 -14.42 20.58 11.98
N ASN A 11 -13.96 21.22 10.91
CA ASN A 11 -12.54 21.37 10.61
C ASN A 11 -11.99 22.69 11.18
N LYS A 12 -11.52 22.68 12.43
CA LYS A 12 -10.88 23.86 13.08
C LYS A 12 -9.46 23.62 13.56
N ASP A 13 -8.91 22.44 13.27
CA ASP A 13 -7.59 22.03 13.75
C ASP A 13 -6.48 22.37 12.74
N ILE A 14 -5.23 22.32 13.21
CA ILE A 14 -4.05 22.43 12.35
C ILE A 14 -3.75 21.04 11.79
N ILE A 15 -3.81 20.91 10.47
CA ILE A 15 -3.63 19.63 9.77
C ILE A 15 -2.44 19.74 8.81
N SER A 16 -1.63 18.69 8.73
CA SER A 16 -0.57 18.61 7.72
C SER A 16 -1.17 18.39 6.34
N MET A 17 -0.77 19.24 5.39
CA MET A 17 -1.22 19.19 4.00
C MET A 17 -0.22 18.44 3.11
N PRO A 18 -0.64 17.84 1.99
CA PRO A 18 0.27 17.24 1.01
C PRO A 18 1.23 18.27 0.41
N ASP A 19 0.71 19.43 0.01
CA ASP A 19 1.46 20.54 -0.60
C ASP A 19 0.83 21.88 -0.17
N LYS A 20 1.65 22.87 0.19
CA LYS A 20 1.16 24.16 0.71
C LYS A 20 0.53 25.10 -0.34
N TRP A 21 0.77 24.87 -1.63
CA TRP A 21 0.35 25.72 -2.74
C TRP A 21 -0.71 25.04 -3.60
N GLU A 22 -0.42 23.86 -4.12
CA GLU A 22 -1.30 23.14 -5.05
C GLU A 22 -2.39 22.37 -4.30
N TYR A 23 -2.04 21.83 -3.12
CA TYR A 23 -2.93 20.99 -2.33
C TYR A 23 -3.17 21.51 -0.90
N PRO A 24 -3.69 22.75 -0.72
CA PRO A 24 -3.91 23.36 0.60
C PRO A 24 -5.17 22.81 1.30
N TRP A 25 -5.36 21.49 1.25
CA TRP A 25 -6.47 20.71 1.80
C TRP A 25 -5.94 19.31 2.17
N TYR A 26 -6.53 18.67 3.17
CA TYR A 26 -6.04 17.36 3.62
C TYR A 26 -6.59 16.23 2.76
N ALA A 27 -5.76 15.20 2.60
CA ALA A 27 -6.17 13.87 2.19
C ALA A 27 -5.79 12.86 3.29
N THR A 28 -6.73 11.99 3.65
CA THR A 28 -6.51 11.05 4.76
C THR A 28 -5.36 10.08 4.49
N TRP A 29 -5.28 9.54 3.26
CA TRP A 29 -4.22 8.58 2.96
C TRP A 29 -2.84 9.24 2.85
N ASP A 30 -2.74 10.46 2.29
CA ASP A 30 -1.53 11.29 2.33
C ASP A 30 -1.07 11.51 3.78
N LEU A 31 -1.98 11.92 4.66
CA LEU A 31 -1.66 12.20 6.06
C LEU A 31 -1.05 10.99 6.77
N ALA A 32 -1.51 9.78 6.44
CA ALA A 32 -0.93 8.55 6.96
C ALA A 32 0.57 8.44 6.62
N PHE A 33 0.98 8.78 5.40
CA PHE A 33 2.39 8.79 5.00
C PHE A 33 3.18 9.97 5.60
N HIS A 34 2.55 11.14 5.80
CA HIS A 34 3.20 12.30 6.42
C HIS A 34 3.66 12.00 7.86
N CYS A 35 2.85 11.23 8.59
CA CYS A 35 3.08 10.97 10.00
C CYS A 35 4.31 10.09 10.27
N VAL A 36 4.72 9.24 9.32
CA VAL A 36 5.90 8.38 9.46
C VAL A 36 7.21 9.18 9.58
N PRO A 37 7.55 10.12 8.67
CA PRO A 37 8.71 10.98 8.83
C PRO A 37 8.54 11.96 9.99
N TYR A 38 7.34 12.49 10.28
CA TYR A 38 7.15 13.35 11.47
C TYR A 38 7.48 12.62 12.77
N ALA A 39 7.12 11.34 12.89
CA ALA A 39 7.45 10.56 14.08
C ALA A 39 8.96 10.38 14.33
N LEU A 40 9.82 10.71 13.35
CA LEU A 40 11.27 10.75 13.55
C LEU A 40 11.73 12.00 14.33
N ILE A 41 10.88 13.02 14.42
CA ILE A 41 11.16 14.33 15.01
C ILE A 41 10.23 14.57 16.20
N ASP A 42 8.92 14.40 16.00
CA ASP A 42 7.86 14.61 16.97
C ASP A 42 6.75 13.56 16.76
N ALA A 43 6.86 12.46 17.51
CA ALA A 43 5.88 11.38 17.48
C ALA A 43 4.54 11.79 18.09
N GLU A 44 4.51 12.75 19.03
CA GLU A 44 3.25 13.21 19.63
C GLU A 44 2.42 13.99 18.61
N PHE A 45 3.06 14.88 17.84
CA PHE A 45 2.40 15.55 16.72
C PHE A 45 1.86 14.54 15.69
N ALA A 46 2.67 13.57 15.28
CA ALA A 46 2.25 12.54 14.33
C ALA A 46 1.05 11.73 14.82
N LYS A 47 1.06 11.28 16.08
CA LYS A 47 -0.07 10.59 16.73
C LYS A 47 -1.32 11.48 16.78
N GLY A 48 -1.15 12.77 17.09
CA GLY A 48 -2.22 13.76 17.09
C GLY A 48 -2.90 13.90 15.72
N GLN A 49 -2.12 14.01 14.64
CA GLN A 49 -2.62 14.07 13.27
C GLN A 49 -3.43 12.81 12.89
N LEU A 50 -2.95 11.63 13.25
CA LEU A 50 -3.66 10.37 12.96
C LEU A 50 -4.97 10.23 13.75
N LEU A 51 -4.97 10.64 15.02
CA LEU A 51 -6.17 10.63 15.85
C LEU A 51 -7.21 11.63 15.37
N LEU A 52 -6.78 12.77 14.80
CA LEU A 52 -7.67 13.85 14.39
C LEU A 52 -8.78 13.36 13.45
N LEU A 53 -8.40 12.64 12.40
CA LEU A 53 -9.34 12.12 11.39
C LEU A 53 -10.28 11.05 11.93
N THR A 54 -10.02 10.55 13.14
CA THR A 54 -10.85 9.54 13.82
C THR A 54 -11.79 10.13 14.88
N LYS A 55 -11.73 11.45 15.10
CA LYS A 55 -12.61 12.16 16.04
C LYS A 55 -14.05 12.15 15.56
N GLU A 56 -14.98 12.28 16.49
CA GLU A 56 -16.43 12.25 16.27
C GLU A 56 -16.92 13.35 15.31
N TRP A 57 -16.16 14.44 15.20
CA TRP A 57 -16.44 15.57 14.32
C TRP A 57 -15.61 15.55 13.02
N TYR A 58 -14.82 14.50 12.77
CA TYR A 58 -14.15 14.25 11.49
C TYR A 58 -14.64 12.96 10.81
N MET A 59 -14.75 11.87 11.58
CA MET A 59 -15.22 10.58 11.09
C MET A 59 -16.74 10.61 10.92
N HIS A 60 -17.22 10.11 9.79
CA HIS A 60 -18.65 9.96 9.57
C HIS A 60 -19.26 9.01 10.61
N PRO A 61 -20.47 9.26 11.12
CA PRO A 61 -21.15 8.37 12.08
C PRO A 61 -21.32 6.90 11.64
N ASN A 62 -21.05 6.58 10.37
CA ASN A 62 -21.12 5.21 9.84
C ASN A 62 -19.74 4.51 9.87
N GLY A 63 -18.68 5.17 10.36
CA GLY A 63 -17.30 4.69 10.40
C GLY A 63 -16.40 5.17 9.25
N GLN A 64 -16.90 5.87 8.24
CA GLN A 64 -16.09 6.36 7.13
C GLN A 64 -15.11 7.44 7.59
N LEU A 65 -13.83 7.30 7.23
CA LEU A 65 -12.86 8.40 7.32
C LEU A 65 -13.05 9.36 6.14
N PRO A 66 -12.97 10.68 6.34
CA PRO A 66 -13.14 11.66 5.27
C PRO A 66 -12.01 11.51 4.24
N ALA A 67 -12.30 11.32 2.96
CA ALA A 67 -11.24 11.18 1.96
C ALA A 67 -10.41 12.46 1.78
N TYR A 68 -11.02 13.49 1.19
CA TYR A 68 -10.42 14.80 0.98
C TYR A 68 -11.49 15.89 0.84
N GLU A 69 -11.11 17.16 1.06
CA GLU A 69 -12.07 18.25 1.27
C GLU A 69 -13.10 18.46 0.15
N TRP A 70 -12.77 18.15 -1.12
CA TRP A 70 -13.74 18.29 -2.22
C TRP A 70 -14.70 17.10 -2.39
N ASN A 71 -14.40 15.93 -1.81
CA ASN A 71 -15.28 14.77 -1.79
C ASN A 71 -14.95 13.89 -0.58
N LEU A 72 -15.52 14.21 0.57
CA LEU A 72 -15.25 13.48 1.81
C LEU A 72 -15.75 12.02 1.74
N SER A 73 -16.77 11.76 0.91
CA SER A 73 -17.35 10.44 0.71
C SER A 73 -16.57 9.53 -0.23
N ASP A 74 -15.48 10.02 -0.84
CA ASP A 74 -14.63 9.19 -1.70
C ASP A 74 -13.93 8.06 -0.91
N VAL A 75 -13.27 7.17 -1.64
CA VAL A 75 -12.55 6.04 -1.06
C VAL A 75 -11.05 6.19 -1.31
N ASN A 76 -10.28 6.20 -0.23
CA ASN A 76 -8.81 6.15 -0.31
C ASN A 76 -8.28 4.80 0.18
N PRO A 77 -7.03 4.44 -0.13
CA PRO A 77 -6.37 3.29 0.47
C PRO A 77 -6.43 3.35 2.01
N PRO A 78 -6.90 2.30 2.70
CA PRO A 78 -7.02 2.26 4.17
C PRO A 78 -5.67 2.01 4.87
N VAL A 79 -4.67 2.84 4.57
CA VAL A 79 -3.31 2.75 5.14
C VAL A 79 -3.19 3.31 6.57
N HIS A 80 -4.29 3.84 7.13
CA HIS A 80 -4.29 4.52 8.42
C HIS A 80 -3.84 3.61 9.58
N ALA A 81 -4.27 2.35 9.58
CA ALA A 81 -3.87 1.36 10.61
C ALA A 81 -2.38 1.05 10.57
N TRP A 82 -1.81 0.92 9.37
CA TRP A 82 -0.38 0.75 9.17
C TRP A 82 0.41 1.95 9.71
N SER A 83 0.00 3.17 9.35
CA SER A 83 0.65 4.38 9.81
C SER A 83 0.59 4.53 11.33
N CYS A 84 -0.57 4.28 11.95
CA CYS A 84 -0.71 4.30 13.40
C CYS A 84 0.23 3.31 14.10
N PHE A 85 0.29 2.07 13.63
CA PHE A 85 1.19 1.08 14.21
C PHE A 85 2.67 1.44 13.97
N ARG A 86 3.00 1.95 12.80
CA ARG A 86 4.36 2.38 12.46
C ARG A 86 4.83 3.53 13.34
N VAL A 87 4.01 4.56 13.50
CA VAL A 87 4.27 5.71 14.38
C VAL A 87 4.40 5.24 15.83
N PHE A 88 3.51 4.37 16.30
CA PHE A 88 3.58 3.77 17.65
C PHE A 88 4.92 3.05 17.89
N LYS A 89 5.40 2.22 16.95
CA LYS A 89 6.69 1.51 17.13
C LYS A 89 7.89 2.45 17.00
N ILE A 90 7.80 3.51 16.20
CA ILE A 90 8.85 4.55 16.15
C ILE A 90 8.93 5.28 17.49
N ASP A 91 7.79 5.67 18.06
CA ASP A 91 7.67 6.34 19.36
C ASP A 91 8.20 5.45 20.49
N GLU A 92 7.73 4.20 20.55
CA GLU A 92 8.16 3.23 21.56
C GLU A 92 9.68 3.05 21.56
N LYS A 93 10.30 2.97 20.38
CA LYS A 93 11.76 2.84 20.29
C LYS A 93 12.49 4.09 20.75
N GLN A 94 11.97 5.28 20.47
CA GLN A 94 12.60 6.54 20.87
C GLN A 94 12.46 6.82 22.37
N ASN A 95 11.29 6.51 22.93
CA ASN A 95 10.96 6.78 24.33
C ASN A 95 11.16 5.59 25.28
N GLY A 96 11.49 4.41 24.75
CA GLY A 96 11.75 3.19 25.52
C GLY A 96 10.51 2.56 26.17
N LYS A 97 9.31 3.05 25.84
CA LYS A 97 8.03 2.56 26.39
C LYS A 97 6.89 2.70 25.39
N PRO A 98 5.93 1.78 25.37
CA PRO A 98 4.78 1.87 24.46
C PRO A 98 3.75 2.90 24.94
N ASP A 99 3.19 3.67 24.00
CA ASP A 99 2.00 4.51 24.24
C ASP A 99 0.71 3.71 23.97
N LEU A 100 0.30 2.92 24.97
CA LEU A 100 -0.88 2.08 24.88
C LEU A 100 -2.17 2.91 24.74
N LEU A 101 -2.24 4.09 25.36
CA LEU A 101 -3.44 4.93 25.31
C LEU A 101 -3.71 5.43 23.88
N PHE A 102 -2.66 5.84 23.16
CA PHE A 102 -2.79 6.17 21.73
C PHE A 102 -3.29 4.95 20.94
N LEU A 103 -2.64 3.80 21.14
CA LEU A 103 -2.92 2.60 20.37
C LEU A 103 -4.35 2.09 20.60
N GLU A 104 -4.84 2.09 21.84
CA GLU A 104 -6.22 1.73 22.18
C GLU A 104 -7.23 2.70 21.58
N LYS A 105 -6.99 4.02 21.69
CA LYS A 105 -7.89 5.05 21.13
C LYS A 105 -8.09 4.84 19.64
N VAL A 106 -7.00 4.66 18.90
CA VAL A 106 -7.09 4.53 17.44
C VAL A 106 -7.63 3.17 17.02
N PHE A 107 -7.31 2.09 17.75
CA PHE A 107 -7.85 0.75 17.49
C PHE A 107 -9.39 0.72 17.49
N GLN A 108 -10.02 1.33 18.50
CA GLN A 108 -11.48 1.39 18.59
C GLN A 108 -12.12 2.13 17.40
N LYS A 109 -11.48 3.21 16.94
CA LYS A 109 -11.97 3.99 15.80
C LYS A 109 -11.76 3.27 14.47
N LEU A 110 -10.61 2.62 14.31
CA LEU A 110 -10.32 1.82 13.12
C LEU A 110 -11.19 0.58 13.04
N LEU A 111 -11.68 0.03 14.17
CA LEU A 111 -12.69 -1.02 14.16
C LEU A 111 -14.00 -0.57 13.49
N LEU A 112 -14.46 0.66 13.76
CA LEU A 112 -15.63 1.24 13.08
C LEU A 112 -15.37 1.40 11.59
N ASN A 113 -14.19 1.91 11.23
CA ASN A 113 -13.82 2.10 9.85
C ASN A 113 -13.67 0.78 9.06
N PHE A 114 -13.03 -0.23 9.65
CA PHE A 114 -12.97 -1.57 9.08
C PHE A 114 -14.37 -2.14 8.85
N THR A 115 -15.27 -1.97 9.82
CA THR A 115 -16.66 -2.44 9.70
C THR A 115 -17.41 -1.69 8.59
N TRP A 116 -17.16 -0.39 8.42
CA TRP A 116 -17.68 0.37 7.29
C TRP A 116 -17.22 -0.22 5.94
N TRP A 117 -15.93 -0.55 5.81
CA TRP A 117 -15.39 -1.19 4.60
C TRP A 117 -16.10 -2.51 4.30
N VAL A 118 -16.20 -3.40 5.28
CA VAL A 118 -16.91 -4.69 5.14
C VAL A 118 -18.36 -4.49 4.71
N ASN A 119 -19.06 -3.50 5.25
CA ASN A 119 -20.48 -3.33 4.95
C ASN A 119 -20.77 -2.51 3.69
N ARG A 120 -19.83 -1.68 3.21
CA ARG A 120 -20.08 -0.71 2.13
C ARG A 120 -19.22 -0.90 0.90
N LYS A 121 -18.13 -1.66 1.00
CA LYS A 121 -17.14 -1.85 -0.07
C LYS A 121 -16.93 -3.32 -0.44
N ASP A 122 -17.57 -4.24 0.25
CA ASP A 122 -17.80 -5.63 -0.19
C ASP A 122 -19.25 -5.78 -0.65
N LYS A 123 -19.50 -5.46 -1.92
CA LYS A 123 -20.86 -5.34 -2.50
C LYS A 123 -21.68 -6.63 -2.35
N ASN A 124 -21.02 -7.79 -2.42
CA ASN A 124 -21.65 -9.10 -2.49
C ASN A 124 -21.47 -9.93 -1.21
N GLY A 125 -20.79 -9.40 -0.19
CA GLY A 125 -20.48 -10.13 1.03
C GLY A 125 -19.51 -11.30 0.81
N LYS A 126 -18.65 -11.20 -0.22
CA LYS A 126 -17.72 -12.26 -0.65
C LYS A 126 -16.27 -12.01 -0.22
N ASN A 127 -16.02 -10.97 0.60
CA ASN A 127 -14.69 -10.50 0.98
C ASN A 127 -13.83 -10.05 -0.21
N ILE A 128 -14.48 -9.53 -1.25
CA ILE A 128 -13.83 -8.86 -2.37
C ILE A 128 -14.20 -7.40 -2.32
N PHE A 129 -13.19 -6.54 -2.30
CA PHE A 129 -13.37 -5.13 -1.99
C PHE A 129 -13.09 -4.26 -3.20
N GLY A 130 -14.04 -3.37 -3.47
CA GLY A 130 -13.93 -2.34 -4.49
C GLY A 130 -14.25 -0.97 -3.90
N GLY A 131 -13.52 0.05 -4.35
CA GLY A 131 -13.74 1.45 -4.00
C GLY A 131 -13.74 2.39 -5.20
N GLY A 132 -13.56 1.87 -6.41
CA GLY A 132 -13.38 2.65 -7.63
C GLY A 132 -12.03 3.38 -7.61
N PHE A 133 -12.04 4.67 -7.25
CA PHE A 133 -10.89 5.58 -7.30
C PHE A 133 -9.64 5.10 -6.55
N LEU A 134 -9.77 4.72 -5.26
CA LEU A 134 -8.69 4.20 -4.40
C LEU A 134 -7.35 4.96 -4.47
N GLY A 135 -7.35 6.27 -4.75
CA GLY A 135 -6.15 7.11 -4.78
C GLY A 135 -5.23 6.90 -5.99
N LEU A 136 -5.65 6.10 -6.98
CA LEU A 136 -4.87 5.80 -8.18
C LEU A 136 -5.63 6.25 -9.43
N ASP A 137 -5.61 7.55 -9.69
CA ASP A 137 -6.45 8.29 -10.65
C ASP A 137 -6.63 7.60 -12.00
N ASN A 138 -5.58 7.56 -12.83
CA ASN A 138 -5.64 7.09 -14.20
C ASN A 138 -5.02 5.68 -14.38
N ILE A 139 -4.84 4.91 -13.30
CA ILE A 139 -4.12 3.62 -13.34
C ILE A 139 -4.79 2.59 -14.24
N GLY A 140 -6.13 2.60 -14.30
CA GLY A 140 -6.94 1.68 -15.08
C GLY A 140 -7.09 2.08 -16.54
N ALA A 141 -7.59 1.16 -17.36
CA ALA A 141 -7.93 1.45 -18.76
C ALA A 141 -9.09 2.44 -18.91
N PHE A 142 -10.01 2.45 -17.94
CA PHE A 142 -11.18 3.33 -17.87
C PHE A 142 -11.37 3.81 -16.41
N ASP A 143 -12.26 4.79 -16.22
CA ASP A 143 -12.61 5.28 -14.89
C ASP A 143 -13.23 4.15 -14.05
N ARG A 144 -12.54 3.78 -12.97
CA ARG A 144 -12.95 2.67 -12.08
C ARG A 144 -14.22 2.98 -11.28
N ASN A 145 -14.68 4.23 -11.27
CA ASN A 145 -15.98 4.63 -10.71
C ASN A 145 -17.14 4.51 -11.72
N MET A 146 -16.85 4.23 -12.99
CA MET A 146 -17.87 4.12 -14.03
C MET A 146 -18.85 2.99 -13.71
N VAL A 147 -20.15 3.30 -13.81
CA VAL A 147 -21.20 2.28 -13.74
C VAL A 147 -21.23 1.51 -15.06
N LEU A 148 -20.79 0.26 -15.02
CA LEU A 148 -20.83 -0.64 -16.16
C LEU A 148 -22.27 -1.12 -16.42
N LYS A 149 -22.62 -1.36 -17.69
CA LYS A 149 -23.97 -1.78 -18.08
C LYS A 149 -24.19 -3.26 -17.80
N ASP A 150 -25.44 -3.71 -17.91
CA ASP A 150 -25.80 -5.14 -17.96
C ASP A 150 -25.32 -5.98 -16.76
N GLY A 151 -25.30 -5.37 -15.57
CA GLY A 151 -24.88 -6.04 -14.32
C GLY A 151 -23.37 -6.25 -14.18
N GLN A 152 -22.58 -5.74 -15.12
CA GLN A 152 -21.12 -5.82 -15.07
C GLN A 152 -20.57 -5.04 -13.87
N HIS A 153 -19.48 -5.54 -13.29
CA HIS A 153 -18.75 -4.84 -12.22
C HIS A 153 -17.29 -5.23 -12.20
N LEU A 154 -16.47 -4.32 -11.68
CA LEU A 154 -15.03 -4.52 -11.54
C LEU A 154 -14.72 -5.05 -10.13
N GLU A 155 -14.10 -6.21 -10.06
CA GLU A 155 -13.45 -6.71 -8.85
C GLU A 155 -12.00 -6.22 -8.84
N GLN A 156 -11.66 -5.45 -7.80
CA GLN A 156 -10.40 -4.71 -7.74
C GLN A 156 -9.37 -5.46 -6.89
N ALA A 157 -8.21 -5.74 -7.50
CA ALA A 157 -7.13 -6.44 -6.82
C ALA A 157 -6.47 -5.57 -5.75
N ASP A 158 -6.35 -4.26 -5.98
CA ASP A 158 -5.79 -3.32 -5.01
C ASP A 158 -6.72 -3.15 -3.80
N GLY A 159 -8.01 -2.89 -4.01
CA GLY A 159 -9.00 -2.74 -2.94
C GLY A 159 -9.03 -3.94 -1.98
N THR A 160 -9.04 -5.15 -2.54
CA THR A 160 -9.02 -6.40 -1.76
C THR A 160 -7.70 -6.57 -1.02
N SER A 161 -6.57 -6.27 -1.67
CA SER A 161 -5.24 -6.35 -1.06
C SER A 161 -5.05 -5.35 0.08
N TRP A 162 -5.58 -4.14 -0.06
CA TRP A 162 -5.57 -3.14 1.00
C TRP A 162 -6.36 -3.60 2.22
N MET A 163 -7.49 -4.26 2.02
CA MET A 163 -8.28 -4.82 3.13
C MET A 163 -7.59 -6.03 3.79
N ALA A 164 -6.87 -6.85 3.02
CA ALA A 164 -6.01 -7.89 3.58
C ALA A 164 -4.90 -7.28 4.48
N MET A 165 -4.23 -6.24 3.99
CA MET A 165 -3.25 -5.47 4.77
C MET A 165 -3.89 -4.83 6.01
N TYR A 166 -5.07 -4.22 5.89
CA TYR A 166 -5.77 -3.61 7.01
C TYR A 166 -6.13 -4.65 8.09
N ALA A 167 -6.63 -5.83 7.69
CA ALA A 167 -6.93 -6.93 8.60
C ALA A 167 -5.65 -7.38 9.35
N LEU A 168 -4.53 -7.54 8.66
CA LEU A 168 -3.26 -7.90 9.30
C LEU A 168 -2.74 -6.82 10.25
N ASN A 169 -2.82 -5.53 9.88
CA ASN A 169 -2.41 -4.44 10.77
C ASN A 169 -3.28 -4.39 12.03
N MET A 170 -4.60 -4.55 11.90
CA MET A 170 -5.51 -4.59 13.05
C MET A 170 -5.30 -5.82 13.92
N MET A 171 -5.01 -6.98 13.33
CA MET A 171 -4.58 -8.18 14.06
C MET A 171 -3.31 -7.87 14.85
N ARG A 172 -2.28 -7.31 14.22
CA ARG A 172 -1.01 -7.00 14.87
C ARG A 172 -1.16 -5.99 16.01
N ILE A 173 -1.98 -4.96 15.83
CA ILE A 173 -2.30 -4.00 16.90
C ILE A 173 -3.01 -4.71 18.06
N ALA A 174 -4.00 -5.56 17.78
CA ALA A 174 -4.71 -6.32 18.81
C ALA A 174 -3.77 -7.27 19.57
N MET A 175 -2.84 -7.94 18.88
CA MET A 175 -1.82 -8.79 19.51
C MET A 175 -0.88 -7.98 20.43
N GLU A 176 -0.51 -6.77 20.03
CA GLU A 176 0.31 -5.87 20.83
C GLU A 176 -0.42 -5.45 22.12
N LEU A 177 -1.70 -5.06 22.00
CA LEU A 177 -2.55 -4.71 23.13
C LEU A 177 -2.85 -5.91 24.04
N ALA A 178 -2.99 -7.12 23.47
CA ALA A 178 -3.23 -8.36 24.20
C ALA A 178 -2.10 -8.74 25.16
N GLN A 179 -0.88 -8.23 24.94
CA GLN A 179 0.22 -8.40 25.89
C GLN A 179 -0.05 -7.72 27.25
N TYR A 180 -0.99 -6.77 27.28
CA TYR A 180 -1.37 -6.01 28.48
C TYR A 180 -2.79 -6.33 28.92
N TYR A 181 -3.72 -6.50 27.99
CA TYR A 181 -5.13 -6.76 28.26
C TYR A 181 -5.67 -7.89 27.40
N LYS A 182 -5.92 -9.05 28.02
CA LYS A 182 -6.35 -10.28 27.33
C LYS A 182 -7.61 -10.16 26.47
N VAL A 183 -8.46 -9.17 26.73
CA VAL A 183 -9.68 -8.91 25.93
C VAL A 183 -9.39 -8.69 24.44
N TYR A 184 -8.18 -8.21 24.10
CA TYR A 184 -7.79 -8.01 22.70
C TYR A 184 -7.40 -9.31 21.97
N GLU A 185 -7.23 -10.45 22.68
CA GLU A 185 -7.02 -11.75 22.02
C GLU A 185 -8.20 -12.11 21.10
N ASP A 186 -9.44 -11.86 21.55
CA ASP A 186 -10.66 -12.11 20.76
C ASP A 186 -10.67 -11.30 19.47
N MET A 187 -10.19 -10.06 19.53
CA MET A 187 -10.07 -9.21 18.36
C MET A 187 -8.93 -9.65 17.43
N ALA A 188 -7.79 -10.09 17.98
CA ALA A 188 -6.72 -10.66 17.18
C ALA A 188 -7.22 -11.89 16.40
N ILE A 189 -7.98 -12.78 17.05
CA ILE A 189 -8.64 -13.94 16.43
C ILE A 189 -9.56 -13.50 15.29
N LYS A 190 -10.44 -12.52 15.55
CA LYS A 190 -11.36 -12.01 14.53
C LYS A 190 -10.61 -11.54 13.30
N PHE A 191 -9.54 -10.75 13.46
CA PHE A 191 -8.82 -10.18 12.34
C PHE A 191 -7.96 -11.21 11.61
N PHE A 192 -7.42 -12.19 12.34
CA PHE A 192 -6.77 -13.36 11.76
C PHE A 192 -7.72 -14.13 10.83
N GLU A 193 -8.91 -14.53 11.31
CA GLU A 193 -9.87 -15.25 10.48
C GLU A 193 -10.35 -14.41 9.29
N HIS A 194 -10.63 -13.12 9.52
CA HIS A 194 -11.08 -12.24 8.46
C HIS A 194 -10.01 -12.08 7.36
N TYR A 195 -8.73 -11.99 7.73
CA TYR A 195 -7.64 -12.01 6.77
C TYR A 195 -7.64 -13.29 5.93
N LEU A 196 -7.89 -14.46 6.53
CA LEU A 196 -7.95 -15.72 5.78
C LEU A 196 -9.11 -15.77 4.78
N TYR A 197 -10.29 -15.27 5.16
CA TYR A 197 -11.41 -15.18 4.22
C TYR A 197 -11.13 -14.24 3.05
N ILE A 198 -10.44 -13.11 3.28
CA ILE A 198 -10.00 -12.22 2.20
C ILE A 198 -8.98 -12.93 1.30
N ALA A 199 -8.00 -13.59 1.89
CA ALA A 199 -6.98 -14.32 1.14
C ALA A 199 -7.59 -15.44 0.27
N GLU A 200 -8.61 -16.14 0.78
CA GLU A 200 -9.34 -17.16 0.03
C GLU A 200 -10.10 -16.54 -1.13
N ALA A 201 -10.80 -15.44 -0.89
CA ALA A 201 -11.56 -14.74 -1.91
C ALA A 201 -10.65 -14.24 -3.06
N MET A 202 -9.43 -13.78 -2.74
CA MET A 202 -8.44 -13.39 -3.75
C MET A 202 -8.01 -14.57 -4.65
N GLU A 203 -8.04 -15.81 -4.16
CA GLU A 203 -7.77 -17.01 -4.97
C GLU A 203 -8.99 -17.52 -5.72
N ASN A 204 -10.18 -17.36 -5.15
CA ASN A 204 -11.43 -17.90 -5.66
C ASN A 204 -12.59 -16.93 -5.38
N LEU A 205 -13.18 -16.37 -6.45
CA LEU A 205 -14.32 -15.44 -6.34
C LEU A 205 -15.67 -16.16 -6.06
N GLY A 206 -15.62 -17.48 -5.86
CA GLY A 206 -16.78 -18.36 -5.69
C GLY A 206 -17.27 -18.95 -7.02
N ASP A 207 -18.12 -19.97 -6.92
CA ASP A 207 -18.85 -20.59 -8.04
C ASP A 207 -17.94 -21.13 -9.18
N GLY A 208 -16.70 -21.50 -8.86
CA GLY A 208 -15.72 -22.00 -9.84
C GLY A 208 -15.03 -20.90 -10.65
N THR A 209 -15.25 -19.64 -10.29
CA THR A 209 -14.65 -18.47 -10.96
C THR A 209 -13.23 -18.24 -10.46
N LYS A 210 -12.28 -18.08 -11.40
CA LYS A 210 -10.88 -17.80 -11.06
C LYS A 210 -10.75 -16.49 -10.28
N GLY A 211 -9.88 -16.50 -9.28
CA GLY A 211 -9.52 -15.35 -8.46
C GLY A 211 -8.87 -14.18 -9.20
N LEU A 212 -8.36 -13.24 -8.42
CA LEU A 212 -7.60 -12.09 -8.90
C LEU A 212 -6.17 -12.48 -9.36
N TRP A 213 -5.71 -13.67 -9.00
CA TRP A 213 -4.42 -14.22 -9.41
C TRP A 213 -4.50 -14.92 -10.77
N ASN A 214 -3.64 -14.51 -11.70
CA ASN A 214 -3.48 -15.18 -12.98
C ASN A 214 -2.29 -16.16 -12.94
N GLU A 215 -2.57 -17.46 -13.03
CA GLU A 215 -1.52 -18.50 -12.93
C GLU A 215 -0.54 -18.53 -14.11
N GLU A 216 -1.02 -18.20 -15.31
CA GLU A 216 -0.24 -18.17 -16.55
C GLU A 216 0.78 -17.03 -16.51
N ASP A 217 0.32 -15.82 -16.20
CA ASP A 217 1.17 -14.63 -16.11
C ASP A 217 1.98 -14.60 -14.81
N GLY A 218 1.49 -15.25 -13.75
CA GLY A 218 2.07 -15.15 -12.42
C GLY A 218 1.93 -13.75 -11.81
N PHE A 219 0.77 -13.13 -11.96
CA PHE A 219 0.52 -11.75 -11.51
C PHE A 219 -0.93 -11.53 -11.09
N PHE A 220 -1.18 -10.50 -10.27
CA PHE A 220 -2.52 -10.10 -9.87
C PHE A 220 -3.08 -9.04 -10.82
N TYR A 221 -4.38 -9.16 -11.11
CA TYR A 221 -5.09 -8.26 -12.01
C TYR A 221 -6.50 -7.98 -11.49
N ASP A 222 -7.04 -6.81 -11.85
CA ASP A 222 -8.47 -6.57 -11.72
C ASP A 222 -9.25 -7.53 -12.63
N VAL A 223 -10.46 -7.90 -12.19
CA VAL A 223 -11.33 -8.83 -12.93
C VAL A 223 -12.66 -8.14 -13.23
N LEU A 224 -13.00 -8.08 -14.52
CA LEU A 224 -14.32 -7.65 -14.95
C LEU A 224 -15.29 -8.84 -14.86
N GLN A 225 -16.28 -8.74 -13.99
CA GLN A 225 -17.39 -9.68 -13.92
C GLN A 225 -18.47 -9.27 -14.92
N LEU A 226 -18.90 -10.22 -15.76
CA LEU A 226 -19.90 -10.02 -16.79
C LEU A 226 -21.28 -10.48 -16.29
N GLY A 227 -22.35 -9.85 -16.82
CA GLY A 227 -23.73 -10.17 -16.42
C GLY A 227 -24.18 -11.60 -16.74
N ASN A 228 -23.47 -12.29 -17.62
CA ASN A 228 -23.68 -13.71 -17.95
C ASN A 228 -22.96 -14.68 -16.98
N GLY A 229 -22.25 -14.16 -15.97
CA GLY A 229 -21.47 -14.95 -15.01
C GLY A 229 -20.04 -15.28 -15.46
N GLU A 230 -19.62 -14.85 -16.65
CA GLU A 230 -18.23 -14.96 -17.08
C GLU A 230 -17.35 -13.87 -16.43
N SER A 231 -16.05 -14.13 -16.36
CA SER A 231 -15.06 -13.18 -15.83
C SER A 231 -13.92 -12.98 -16.79
N VAL A 232 -13.44 -11.74 -16.88
CA VAL A 232 -12.33 -11.34 -17.75
C VAL A 232 -11.25 -10.66 -16.92
N SER A 233 -10.07 -11.27 -16.86
CA SER A 233 -8.91 -10.69 -16.19
C SER A 233 -8.35 -9.55 -17.04
N LEU A 234 -8.31 -8.34 -16.47
CA LEU A 234 -7.71 -7.17 -17.11
C LEU A 234 -6.19 -7.25 -16.93
N LYS A 235 -5.50 -7.94 -17.86
CA LYS A 235 -4.04 -8.20 -17.84
C LYS A 235 -3.16 -6.93 -18.00
N LEU A 236 -3.50 -5.85 -17.31
CA LEU A 236 -2.76 -4.59 -17.23
C LEU A 236 -1.80 -4.64 -16.04
N ARG A 237 -0.50 -4.75 -16.34
CA ARG A 237 0.60 -4.85 -15.39
C ARG A 237 0.91 -3.47 -14.81
N SER A 238 0.28 -3.18 -13.69
CA SER A 238 0.50 -1.97 -12.92
C SER A 238 0.81 -2.31 -11.46
N ILE A 239 1.08 -1.27 -10.65
CA ILE A 239 1.20 -1.41 -9.19
C ILE A 239 0.00 -2.06 -8.53
N VAL A 240 -1.18 -2.07 -9.15
CA VAL A 240 -2.35 -2.82 -8.66
C VAL A 240 -1.99 -4.29 -8.39
N GLY A 241 -1.21 -4.90 -9.30
CA GLY A 241 -0.77 -6.28 -9.13
C GLY A 241 0.40 -6.47 -8.15
N LEU A 242 1.00 -5.38 -7.68
CA LEU A 242 2.07 -5.37 -6.67
C LEU A 242 1.56 -5.08 -5.24
N ILE A 243 0.41 -4.41 -5.08
CA ILE A 243 -0.20 -4.12 -3.77
C ILE A 243 -0.42 -5.36 -2.88
N PRO A 244 -0.72 -6.57 -3.39
CA PRO A 244 -0.74 -7.79 -2.56
C PRO A 244 0.55 -8.02 -1.73
N LEU A 245 1.69 -7.47 -2.14
CA LEU A 245 2.96 -7.51 -1.41
C LEU A 245 2.87 -6.84 -0.03
N PHE A 246 1.95 -5.89 0.16
CA PHE A 246 1.82 -5.10 1.40
C PHE A 246 1.08 -5.84 2.52
N ALA A 247 0.28 -6.85 2.16
CA ALA A 247 -0.34 -7.76 3.10
C ALA A 247 0.68 -8.82 3.55
N VAL A 248 1.58 -8.41 4.44
CA VAL A 248 2.60 -9.27 5.06
C VAL A 248 2.79 -8.92 6.52
N GLU A 249 2.65 -9.91 7.40
CA GLU A 249 3.05 -9.81 8.81
C GLU A 249 3.81 -11.04 9.27
N VAL A 250 4.76 -10.79 10.18
CA VAL A 250 5.59 -11.82 10.80
C VAL A 250 5.33 -11.82 12.29
N ILE A 251 4.95 -12.99 12.81
CA ILE A 251 4.67 -13.20 14.22
C ILE A 251 5.78 -14.06 14.82
N GLU A 252 6.44 -13.55 15.85
CA GLU A 252 7.39 -14.31 16.64
C GLU A 252 6.65 -15.26 17.59
N HIS A 253 7.14 -16.49 17.73
CA HIS A 253 6.52 -17.49 18.60
C HIS A 253 6.33 -17.00 20.04
N LYS A 254 7.28 -16.21 20.57
CA LYS A 254 7.21 -15.64 21.91
C LYS A 254 5.96 -14.78 22.15
N LEU A 255 5.47 -14.09 21.12
CA LEU A 255 4.25 -13.29 21.23
C LEU A 255 3.02 -14.18 21.49
N LEU A 256 3.03 -15.38 20.93
CA LEU A 256 1.93 -16.35 20.99
C LEU A 256 1.93 -17.15 22.29
N GLU A 257 3.08 -17.29 22.94
CA GLU A 257 3.18 -17.91 24.28
C GLU A 257 2.29 -17.18 25.30
N ASN A 258 2.10 -15.87 25.11
CA ASN A 258 1.23 -15.03 25.95
C ASN A 258 -0.22 -14.94 25.44
N MET A 259 -0.58 -15.64 24.36
CA MET A 259 -1.90 -15.56 23.72
C MET A 259 -2.50 -16.96 23.49
N PRO A 260 -2.82 -17.70 24.57
CA PRO A 260 -3.25 -19.10 24.47
C PRO A 260 -4.57 -19.27 23.71
N ASN A 261 -5.53 -18.33 23.83
CA ASN A 261 -6.82 -18.45 23.15
C ASN A 261 -6.64 -18.24 21.63
N PHE A 262 -5.79 -17.28 21.26
CA PHE A 262 -5.43 -17.08 19.85
C PHE A 262 -4.80 -18.34 19.26
N ARG A 263 -3.84 -18.93 19.97
CA ARG A 263 -3.17 -20.15 19.53
C ARG A 263 -4.15 -21.32 19.37
N GLU A 264 -5.00 -21.57 20.36
CA GLU A 264 -6.00 -22.63 20.30
C GLU A 264 -6.93 -22.46 19.10
N ARG A 265 -7.42 -21.23 18.87
CA ARG A 265 -8.32 -20.96 17.76
C ARG A 265 -7.64 -21.12 16.40
N MET A 266 -6.40 -20.67 16.29
CA MET A 266 -5.62 -20.84 15.08
C MET A 266 -5.33 -22.33 14.81
N ASP A 267 -4.96 -23.13 15.81
CA ASP A 267 -4.81 -24.58 15.67
C ASP A 267 -6.12 -25.25 15.22
N TRP A 268 -7.26 -24.76 15.74
CA TRP A 268 -8.58 -25.21 15.29
C TRP A 268 -8.84 -24.86 13.82
N VAL A 269 -8.54 -23.64 13.37
CA VAL A 269 -8.69 -23.24 11.97
C VAL A 269 -7.79 -24.10 11.09
N LEU A 270 -6.54 -24.33 11.52
CA LEU A 270 -5.60 -25.14 10.77
C LEU A 270 -6.08 -26.59 10.58
N LYS A 271 -6.74 -27.15 11.60
CA LYS A 271 -7.27 -28.50 11.55
C LYS A 271 -8.59 -28.63 10.77
N ASN A 272 -9.48 -27.64 10.88
CA ASN A 272 -10.86 -27.77 10.42
C ASN A 272 -11.16 -27.03 9.12
N LYS A 273 -10.28 -26.13 8.67
CA LYS A 273 -10.44 -25.31 7.45
C LYS A 273 -9.23 -25.46 6.50
N PRO A 274 -9.02 -26.66 5.91
CA PRO A 274 -7.86 -26.96 5.07
C PRO A 274 -7.74 -26.10 3.81
N GLU A 275 -8.84 -25.54 3.32
CA GLU A 275 -8.87 -24.52 2.27
C GLU A 275 -8.15 -23.23 2.69
N LEU A 276 -8.36 -22.79 3.94
CA LEU A 276 -7.70 -21.62 4.51
C LEU A 276 -6.25 -21.92 4.96
N THR A 277 -5.92 -23.17 5.28
CA THR A 277 -4.54 -23.54 5.65
C THR A 277 -3.59 -23.49 4.48
N LYS A 278 -4.09 -23.69 3.27
CA LYS A 278 -3.33 -23.40 2.05
C LYS A 278 -2.97 -21.91 1.91
N LEU A 279 -3.47 -21.03 2.78
CA LEU A 279 -3.18 -19.59 2.84
C LEU A 279 -2.29 -19.21 4.04
N VAL A 280 -2.32 -19.94 5.17
CA VAL A 280 -1.35 -19.83 6.29
C VAL A 280 -0.09 -20.65 6.02
N SER A 281 1.08 -20.01 5.82
CA SER A 281 2.35 -20.73 5.57
C SER A 281 2.53 -21.82 6.62
N HIS A 282 3.06 -22.99 6.23
CA HIS A 282 3.28 -24.16 7.10
C HIS A 282 3.60 -23.71 8.53
N TRP A 283 2.57 -23.69 9.38
CA TRP A 283 2.68 -23.09 10.70
C TRP A 283 3.73 -23.83 11.54
N ASP A 284 3.90 -25.10 11.22
CA ASP A 284 4.88 -26.04 11.77
C ASP A 284 6.28 -25.92 11.15
N GLU A 285 6.43 -25.24 10.00
CA GLU A 285 7.74 -24.88 9.43
C GLU A 285 8.17 -23.53 10.00
N GLU A 286 8.88 -23.62 11.12
CA GLU A 286 9.48 -22.47 11.77
C GLU A 286 10.53 -21.82 10.86
N GLY A 287 10.32 -20.54 10.51
CA GLY A 287 11.40 -19.72 9.98
C GLY A 287 12.55 -19.60 10.99
N GLN A 288 13.67 -18.99 10.60
CA GLN A 288 14.78 -18.77 11.54
C GLN A 288 14.27 -18.07 12.82
N GLY A 289 14.45 -18.72 13.98
CA GLY A 289 14.02 -18.19 15.27
C GLY A 289 12.55 -18.39 15.65
N ARG A 290 11.87 -19.42 15.12
CA ARG A 290 10.45 -19.72 15.42
C ARG A 290 9.53 -18.57 15.05
N LYS A 291 9.53 -18.18 13.77
CA LYS A 291 8.67 -17.13 13.22
C LYS A 291 7.59 -17.73 12.35
N HIS A 292 6.43 -17.08 12.31
CA HIS A 292 5.29 -17.46 11.49
C HIS A 292 4.94 -16.33 10.51
N LEU A 293 4.74 -16.67 9.24
CA LEU A 293 4.45 -15.71 8.16
C LEU A 293 2.96 -15.75 7.78
N MET A 294 2.32 -14.59 7.85
CA MET A 294 1.00 -14.35 7.26
C MET A 294 1.16 -13.41 6.07
N SER A 295 0.99 -13.93 4.85
CA SER A 295 1.00 -13.09 3.65
C SER A 295 0.20 -13.68 2.50
N ILE A 296 -0.35 -12.80 1.65
CA ILE A 296 -1.00 -13.16 0.38
C ILE A 296 0.03 -13.75 -0.60
N LEU A 297 1.25 -13.23 -0.59
CA LEU A 297 2.35 -13.68 -1.45
C LEU A 297 3.28 -14.63 -0.69
N ARG A 298 3.11 -15.93 -0.91
CA ARG A 298 4.06 -16.96 -0.46
C ARG A 298 5.22 -17.10 -1.42
N LYS A 299 6.30 -17.78 -1.01
CA LYS A 299 7.54 -18.02 -1.78
C LYS A 299 7.36 -18.15 -3.29
N ASN A 300 6.49 -19.05 -3.77
CA ASN A 300 6.28 -19.27 -5.21
C ASN A 300 5.67 -18.04 -5.92
N ARG A 301 4.57 -17.50 -5.41
CA ARG A 301 3.92 -16.30 -6.00
C ARG A 301 4.76 -15.05 -5.80
N LEU A 302 5.37 -14.90 -4.63
CA LEU A 302 6.32 -13.84 -4.32
C LEU A 302 7.45 -13.82 -5.35
N THR A 303 8.06 -14.97 -5.63
CA THR A 303 9.13 -15.06 -6.64
C THR A 303 8.63 -14.66 -8.03
N LYS A 304 7.43 -15.11 -8.45
CA LYS A 304 6.82 -14.71 -9.75
C LYS A 304 6.55 -13.20 -9.84
N VAL A 305 6.07 -12.59 -8.76
CA VAL A 305 5.82 -11.14 -8.70
C VAL A 305 7.13 -10.37 -8.71
N LEU A 306 8.12 -10.80 -7.94
CA LEU A 306 9.44 -10.17 -7.88
C LEU A 306 10.20 -10.28 -9.21
N ASP A 307 10.12 -11.41 -9.89
CA ASP A 307 10.70 -11.59 -11.23
C ASP A 307 10.25 -10.47 -12.18
N ARG A 308 8.97 -10.12 -12.14
CA ARG A 308 8.44 -9.01 -12.94
C ARG A 308 8.76 -7.63 -12.39
N MET A 309 8.63 -7.43 -11.07
CA MET A 309 8.88 -6.16 -10.41
C MET A 309 10.35 -5.70 -10.56
N LEU A 310 11.28 -6.65 -10.60
CA LEU A 310 12.73 -6.43 -10.64
C LEU A 310 13.30 -6.46 -12.06
N ASP A 311 12.47 -6.58 -13.10
CA ASP A 311 12.87 -6.47 -14.51
C ASP A 311 12.93 -5.00 -14.93
N GLU A 312 14.07 -4.58 -15.49
CA GLU A 312 14.30 -3.21 -15.96
C GLU A 312 13.46 -2.85 -17.19
N LYS A 313 13.05 -3.86 -17.97
CA LYS A 313 12.11 -3.72 -19.11
C LYS A 313 10.67 -3.59 -18.68
N GLU A 314 10.38 -3.87 -17.41
CA GLU A 314 9.04 -3.74 -16.83
C GLU A 314 9.04 -2.61 -15.77
N PHE A 315 9.18 -2.96 -14.50
CA PHE A 315 8.95 -2.03 -13.39
C PHE A 315 10.21 -1.41 -12.80
N LEU A 316 11.37 -2.06 -12.88
CA LEU A 316 12.59 -1.60 -12.22
C LEU A 316 13.21 -0.42 -12.98
N SER A 317 13.27 0.74 -12.35
CA SER A 317 13.93 1.94 -12.85
C SER A 317 15.25 2.18 -12.11
N THR A 318 16.15 2.96 -12.69
CA THR A 318 17.31 3.55 -12.01
C THR A 318 16.93 4.32 -10.73
N TYR A 319 15.68 4.77 -10.61
CA TYR A 319 15.20 5.65 -9.54
C TYR A 319 14.13 5.04 -8.62
N GLY A 320 13.77 3.76 -8.80
CA GLY A 320 12.75 3.08 -7.99
C GLY A 320 11.90 2.09 -8.79
N ILE A 321 10.69 1.80 -8.33
CA ILE A 321 9.71 0.96 -9.01
C ILE A 321 8.67 1.86 -9.68
N ARG A 322 8.50 1.69 -11.01
CA ARG A 322 7.51 2.40 -11.83
C ARG A 322 6.08 2.01 -11.42
N ALA A 323 5.12 2.92 -11.61
CA ALA A 323 3.72 2.60 -11.34
C ALA A 323 3.08 1.66 -12.38
N MET A 324 3.66 1.57 -13.57
CA MET A 324 3.20 0.73 -14.68
C MET A 324 4.38 0.09 -15.41
N SER A 325 4.18 -1.12 -15.91
CA SER A 325 5.21 -1.84 -16.67
C SER A 325 5.59 -1.07 -17.94
N LYS A 326 6.89 -0.88 -18.15
CA LYS A 326 7.44 -0.18 -19.31
C LYS A 326 7.19 -0.89 -20.65
N VAL A 327 6.79 -2.17 -20.64
CA VAL A 327 6.40 -2.91 -21.86
C VAL A 327 5.28 -2.22 -22.66
N TYR A 328 4.44 -1.42 -21.99
CA TYR A 328 3.35 -0.67 -22.62
C TYR A 328 3.81 0.57 -23.38
N GLU A 329 5.11 0.87 -23.39
CA GLU A 329 5.72 1.88 -24.27
C GLU A 329 5.70 1.40 -25.73
N GLU A 330 6.09 0.14 -25.97
CA GLU A 330 6.11 -0.47 -27.31
C GLU A 330 4.81 -1.21 -27.65
N LYS A 331 4.17 -1.82 -26.65
CA LYS A 331 3.01 -2.70 -26.83
C LYS A 331 1.89 -2.24 -25.90
N PRO A 332 1.11 -1.20 -26.26
CA PRO A 332 0.08 -0.66 -25.37
C PRO A 332 -0.95 -1.74 -25.02
N PHE A 333 -1.49 -1.63 -23.81
CA PHE A 333 -2.61 -2.48 -23.41
C PHE A 333 -3.89 -1.96 -24.07
N VAL A 334 -4.61 -2.87 -24.74
CA VAL A 334 -5.86 -2.55 -25.44
C VAL A 334 -6.99 -3.38 -24.84
N PHE A 335 -8.06 -2.71 -24.41
CA PHE A 335 -9.24 -3.36 -23.88
C PHE A 335 -10.52 -2.74 -24.45
N SER A 336 -11.32 -3.57 -25.12
CA SER A 336 -12.58 -3.14 -25.72
C SER A 336 -13.75 -3.51 -24.82
N VAL A 337 -14.56 -2.51 -24.46
CA VAL A 337 -15.82 -2.70 -23.72
C VAL A 337 -16.90 -1.80 -24.32
N HIS A 338 -18.10 -2.36 -24.54
CA HIS A 338 -19.24 -1.66 -25.15
C HIS A 338 -18.93 -0.94 -26.48
N GLY A 339 -18.08 -1.52 -27.32
CA GLY A 339 -17.69 -0.94 -28.61
C GLY A 339 -16.75 0.27 -28.51
N THR A 340 -16.25 0.58 -27.31
CA THR A 340 -15.19 1.57 -27.09
C THR A 340 -13.88 0.85 -26.81
N GLU A 341 -12.87 1.18 -27.60
CA GLU A 341 -11.50 0.70 -27.38
C GLU A 341 -10.79 1.62 -26.40
N ASN A 342 -10.31 1.05 -25.29
CA ASN A 342 -9.50 1.76 -24.29
C ASN A 342 -8.05 1.33 -24.47
N VAL A 343 -7.17 2.31 -24.69
CA VAL A 343 -5.74 2.08 -24.91
C VAL A 343 -4.96 2.70 -23.74
N VAL A 344 -4.01 1.94 -23.20
CA VAL A 344 -3.14 2.37 -22.10
C VAL A 344 -1.69 2.25 -22.54
N TYR A 345 -1.01 3.39 -22.54
CA TYR A 345 0.43 3.50 -22.78
C TYR A 345 1.19 3.64 -21.48
N TYR A 346 2.45 3.20 -21.49
CA TYR A 346 3.41 3.66 -20.50
C TYR A 346 3.71 5.15 -20.75
N THR A 347 3.48 5.98 -19.74
CA THR A 347 3.76 7.42 -19.77
C THR A 347 4.64 7.77 -18.57
N PRO A 348 5.94 8.06 -18.76
CA PRO A 348 6.87 8.13 -17.64
C PRO A 348 6.73 9.38 -16.78
N ALA A 349 6.01 10.42 -17.23
CA ALA A 349 5.81 11.66 -16.48
C ALA A 349 4.36 12.17 -16.58
N GLU A 350 4.08 13.19 -17.39
CA GLU A 350 2.75 13.78 -17.49
C GLU A 350 1.73 12.79 -18.11
N SER A 351 0.48 12.88 -17.68
CA SER A 351 -0.61 12.02 -18.17
C SER A 351 -0.93 12.34 -19.64
N ASP A 352 -1.20 11.30 -20.43
CA ASP A 352 -1.77 11.40 -21.78
C ASP A 352 -3.31 11.48 -21.78
N SER A 353 -3.91 11.40 -20.59
CA SER A 353 -5.36 11.36 -20.37
C SER A 353 -5.81 12.49 -19.45
N ARG A 354 -7.04 12.98 -19.66
CA ARG A 354 -7.72 13.96 -18.80
C ARG A 354 -8.53 13.33 -17.66
N MET A 355 -8.44 12.01 -17.48
CA MET A 355 -9.09 11.32 -16.35
C MET A 355 -8.67 11.98 -15.04
N PHE A 356 -9.63 12.31 -14.18
CA PHE A 356 -9.42 13.03 -12.91
C PHE A 356 -8.65 14.37 -13.03
N GLY A 357 -8.76 15.05 -14.17
CA GLY A 357 -8.17 16.38 -14.38
C GLY A 357 -6.76 16.38 -15.01
N GLY A 358 -6.10 15.22 -15.09
CA GLY A 358 -4.87 15.03 -15.88
C GLY A 358 -3.56 15.55 -15.25
N ASN A 359 -3.60 16.07 -14.01
CA ASN A 359 -2.40 16.55 -13.31
C ASN A 359 -1.54 15.42 -12.74
N SER A 360 -2.18 14.37 -12.22
CA SER A 360 -1.51 13.21 -11.64
C SER A 360 -1.46 12.07 -12.65
N ASN A 361 -0.39 11.28 -12.62
CA ASN A 361 -0.20 10.16 -13.53
C ASN A 361 0.35 8.91 -12.82
N TRP A 362 -0.40 7.82 -12.88
CA TRP A 362 -0.04 6.50 -12.36
C TRP A 362 0.37 5.51 -13.46
N ARG A 363 0.40 5.93 -14.74
CA ARG A 363 0.73 5.06 -15.89
C ARG A 363 2.23 4.99 -16.22
N GLY A 364 3.09 5.19 -15.23
CA GLY A 364 4.54 5.05 -15.42
C GLY A 364 5.45 5.72 -14.40
N PRO A 365 5.10 6.87 -13.81
CA PRO A 365 5.98 7.54 -12.84
C PRO A 365 6.26 6.72 -11.59
N ILE A 366 7.26 7.15 -10.83
CA ILE A 366 7.65 6.61 -9.53
C ILE A 366 6.97 7.42 -8.43
N TRP A 367 6.26 6.72 -7.54
CA TRP A 367 5.55 7.30 -6.41
C TRP A 367 6.15 6.78 -5.10
N PHE A 368 6.54 7.71 -4.23
CA PHE A 368 7.11 7.41 -2.91
C PHE A 368 6.24 6.53 -2.00
N PRO A 369 4.92 6.75 -1.84
CA PRO A 369 4.12 5.96 -0.90
C PRO A 369 4.13 4.47 -1.23
N ILE A 370 3.99 4.13 -2.51
CA ILE A 370 4.01 2.73 -2.99
C ILE A 370 5.41 2.13 -2.87
N ASN A 371 6.44 2.86 -3.30
CA ASN A 371 7.82 2.40 -3.19
C ASN A 371 8.27 2.20 -1.74
N PHE A 372 7.83 3.05 -0.83
CA PHE A 372 8.09 2.93 0.60
C PHE A 372 7.49 1.64 1.17
N LEU A 373 6.23 1.34 0.82
CA LEU A 373 5.58 0.09 1.23
C LEU A 373 6.24 -1.15 0.60
N ILE A 374 6.71 -1.08 -0.65
CA ILE A 374 7.49 -2.17 -1.27
C ILE A 374 8.74 -2.45 -0.45
N VAL A 375 9.51 -1.42 -0.09
CA VAL A 375 10.72 -1.56 0.72
C VAL A 375 10.39 -2.18 2.09
N GLU A 376 9.36 -1.70 2.79
CA GLU A 376 8.96 -2.25 4.09
C GLU A 376 8.51 -3.72 3.97
N SER A 377 7.75 -4.07 2.93
CA SER A 377 7.33 -5.45 2.69
C SER A 377 8.51 -6.38 2.43
N LEU A 378 9.46 -5.99 1.57
CA LEU A 378 10.65 -6.78 1.29
C LEU A 378 11.46 -7.04 2.56
N GLN A 379 11.59 -6.02 3.43
CA GLN A 379 12.22 -6.16 4.74
C GLN A 379 11.47 -7.15 5.65
N ARG A 380 10.12 -7.13 5.65
CA ARG A 380 9.31 -8.10 6.40
C ARG A 380 9.46 -9.53 5.87
N PHE A 381 9.48 -9.71 4.55
CA PHE A 381 9.75 -11.03 3.97
C PHE A 381 11.17 -11.51 4.29
N HIS A 382 12.18 -10.62 4.24
CA HIS A 382 13.53 -10.97 4.69
C HIS A 382 13.56 -11.33 6.18
N TYR A 383 12.82 -10.63 7.04
CA TYR A 383 12.76 -10.94 8.47
C TYR A 383 12.29 -12.38 8.74
N TYR A 384 11.44 -12.93 7.86
CA TYR A 384 11.00 -14.33 7.92
C TYR A 384 11.95 -15.31 7.21
N TYR A 385 12.27 -15.06 5.94
CA TYR A 385 13.06 -15.99 5.11
C TYR A 385 14.58 -15.91 5.35
N GLY A 386 15.07 -14.82 5.94
CA GLY A 386 16.50 -14.50 6.01
C GLY A 386 17.15 -14.48 4.63
N SER A 387 18.42 -14.87 4.58
CA SER A 387 19.21 -14.98 3.34
C SER A 387 18.89 -16.24 2.50
N SER A 388 17.94 -17.07 2.93
CA SER A 388 17.59 -18.33 2.25
C SER A 388 16.75 -18.13 0.99
N LEU A 389 15.91 -17.09 0.96
CA LEU A 389 15.17 -16.71 -0.24
C LEU A 389 15.99 -15.69 -1.02
N LYS A 390 16.46 -16.11 -2.19
CA LYS A 390 17.15 -15.26 -3.14
C LYS A 390 16.38 -15.17 -4.45
N VAL A 391 16.38 -13.98 -5.02
CA VAL A 391 15.78 -13.66 -6.32
C VAL A 391 16.83 -13.05 -7.22
N GLU A 392 16.61 -13.12 -8.52
CA GLU A 392 17.49 -12.48 -9.49
C GLU A 392 17.32 -10.97 -9.44
N PHE A 393 18.41 -10.21 -9.42
CA PHE A 393 18.36 -8.76 -9.32
C PHE A 393 19.53 -8.07 -10.05
N PRO A 394 19.26 -7.29 -11.12
CA PRO A 394 17.99 -7.20 -11.83
C PRO A 394 17.55 -8.55 -12.44
N THR A 395 16.27 -8.72 -12.74
CA THR A 395 15.79 -9.91 -13.45
C THR A 395 16.50 -10.05 -14.80
N GLY A 396 16.99 -11.25 -15.12
CA GLY A 396 17.76 -11.53 -16.34
C GLY A 396 19.28 -11.28 -16.22
N SER A 397 19.79 -10.82 -15.08
CA SER A 397 21.23 -10.58 -14.84
C SER A 397 22.05 -11.82 -14.47
N GLY A 398 21.41 -12.90 -14.01
CA GLY A 398 22.03 -14.06 -13.39
C GLY A 398 22.53 -13.83 -11.95
N GLU A 399 22.56 -12.60 -11.44
CA GLU A 399 22.97 -12.28 -10.07
C GLU A 399 21.80 -12.49 -9.10
N LYS A 400 22.03 -13.25 -8.02
CA LYS A 400 21.01 -13.53 -7.00
C LYS A 400 21.28 -12.78 -5.71
N LYS A 401 20.29 -12.02 -5.25
CA LYS A 401 20.30 -11.24 -4.01
C LYS A 401 19.22 -11.72 -3.07
N ASP A 402 19.45 -11.64 -1.76
CA ASP A 402 18.38 -11.79 -0.80
C ASP A 402 17.47 -10.56 -0.75
N LEU A 403 16.31 -10.68 -0.09
CA LEU A 403 15.30 -9.62 -0.11
C LEU A 403 15.71 -8.34 0.63
N ASP A 404 16.68 -8.41 1.54
CA ASP A 404 17.19 -7.22 2.23
C ASP A 404 18.14 -6.43 1.32
N GLU A 405 19.00 -7.13 0.59
CA GLU A 405 19.85 -6.53 -0.43
C GLU A 405 19.01 -5.85 -1.52
N VAL A 406 17.90 -6.49 -1.95
CA VAL A 406 16.95 -5.90 -2.90
C VAL A 406 16.26 -4.67 -2.32
N ALA A 407 15.76 -4.74 -1.09
CA ALA A 407 15.13 -3.60 -0.41
C ALA A 407 16.10 -2.42 -0.26
N GLN A 408 17.36 -2.69 0.08
CA GLN A 408 18.41 -1.68 0.18
C GLN A 408 18.72 -1.05 -1.17
N ASN A 409 18.78 -1.85 -2.23
CA ASN A 409 19.03 -1.33 -3.57
C ASN A 409 17.90 -0.39 -4.03
N ILE A 410 16.64 -0.79 -3.85
CA ILE A 410 15.48 0.07 -4.16
C ILE A 410 15.51 1.34 -3.31
N SER A 411 15.82 1.23 -2.01
CA SER A 411 15.97 2.40 -1.12
C SER A 411 17.05 3.36 -1.63
N ASN A 412 18.20 2.84 -2.06
CA ASN A 412 19.29 3.65 -2.59
C ASN A 412 18.90 4.34 -3.90
N ARG A 413 18.13 3.68 -4.76
CA ARG A 413 17.59 4.27 -6.01
C ARG A 413 16.61 5.42 -5.73
N LEU A 414 15.75 5.27 -4.72
CA LEU A 414 14.85 6.35 -4.30
C LEU A 414 15.60 7.52 -3.67
N CYS A 415 16.59 7.23 -2.83
CA CYS A 415 17.44 8.26 -2.23
C CYS A 415 18.26 9.01 -3.27
N SER A 416 18.77 8.31 -4.30
CA SER A 416 19.63 8.91 -5.34
C SER A 416 18.94 10.04 -6.11
N ILE A 417 17.60 10.02 -6.20
CA ILE A 417 16.79 11.12 -6.76
C ILE A 417 17.17 12.47 -6.14
N PHE A 418 17.47 12.47 -4.85
CA PHE A 418 17.78 13.66 -4.07
C PHE A 418 19.27 13.87 -3.83
N LEU A 419 20.15 12.94 -4.20
CA LEU A 419 21.60 13.04 -3.97
C LEU A 419 22.31 13.64 -5.20
N LYS A 420 23.48 14.26 -4.97
CA LYS A 420 24.32 14.73 -6.07
C LYS A 420 25.02 13.52 -6.69
N ASP A 421 24.99 13.42 -8.00
CA ASP A 421 25.81 12.48 -8.76
C ASP A 421 27.26 12.99 -8.94
N ASP A 422 28.08 12.25 -9.68
CA ASP A 422 29.48 12.60 -9.96
C ASP A 422 29.63 13.91 -10.75
N GLN A 423 28.57 14.37 -11.42
CA GLN A 423 28.51 15.65 -12.13
C GLN A 423 27.90 16.76 -11.28
N GLY A 424 27.58 16.49 -10.00
CA GLY A 424 26.93 17.43 -9.09
C GLY A 424 25.45 17.65 -9.38
N GLN A 425 24.82 16.87 -10.26
CA GLN A 425 23.39 16.97 -10.57
C GLN A 425 22.55 16.22 -9.53
N ARG A 426 21.34 16.72 -9.26
CA ARG A 426 20.30 15.95 -8.58
C ARG A 426 19.23 15.57 -9.61
N PRO A 427 18.85 14.28 -9.73
CA PRO A 427 17.83 13.86 -10.70
C PRO A 427 16.53 14.65 -10.64
N PHE A 428 16.02 14.99 -9.45
CA PHE A 428 14.76 15.73 -9.34
C PHE A 428 14.78 17.09 -10.05
N ASN A 429 15.95 17.71 -10.26
CA ASN A 429 16.10 18.98 -10.97
C ASN A 429 16.00 18.86 -12.49
N GLY A 430 15.93 17.65 -13.06
CA GLY A 430 15.74 17.44 -14.50
C GLY A 430 16.78 18.15 -15.38
N CYS A 431 18.05 18.06 -15.01
CA CYS A 431 19.18 18.74 -15.68
C CYS A 431 19.13 20.28 -15.67
N ASN A 432 18.38 20.91 -14.76
CA ASN A 432 18.36 22.37 -14.64
C ASN A 432 19.68 22.89 -14.05
N THR A 433 20.52 23.52 -14.89
CA THR A 433 21.83 24.05 -14.53
C THR A 433 21.78 25.02 -13.34
N LYS A 434 20.74 25.86 -13.25
CA LYS A 434 20.61 26.83 -12.16
C LYS A 434 20.41 26.12 -10.83
N PHE A 435 19.49 25.17 -10.75
CA PHE A 435 19.22 24.43 -9.50
C PHE A 435 20.29 23.39 -9.15
N ASN A 436 21.20 23.03 -10.07
CA ASN A 436 22.28 22.09 -9.80
C ASN A 436 23.62 22.78 -9.47
N HIS A 437 23.90 23.98 -10.00
CA HIS A 437 25.23 24.59 -9.89
C HIS A 437 25.28 26.01 -9.34
N ASP A 438 24.21 26.80 -9.44
CA ASP A 438 24.21 28.17 -8.94
C ASP A 438 24.38 28.17 -7.42
N GLU A 439 25.32 28.97 -6.90
CA GLU A 439 25.67 28.99 -5.49
C GLU A 439 24.51 29.35 -4.56
N HIS A 440 23.51 30.07 -5.08
CA HIS A 440 22.33 30.48 -4.32
C HIS A 440 21.19 29.44 -4.36
N PHE A 441 21.19 28.51 -5.32
CA PHE A 441 20.06 27.59 -5.55
C PHE A 441 20.42 26.11 -5.44
N LYS A 442 21.70 25.72 -5.58
CA LYS A 442 22.16 24.31 -5.66
C LYS A 442 21.83 23.43 -4.44
N ASP A 443 21.51 24.05 -3.31
CA ASP A 443 21.21 23.36 -2.05
C ASP A 443 19.73 23.45 -1.66
N TYR A 444 18.86 23.99 -2.53
CA TYR A 444 17.41 23.92 -2.36
C TYR A 444 16.89 22.55 -2.76
N ILE A 445 16.39 21.81 -1.77
CA ILE A 445 15.81 20.48 -1.99
C ILE A 445 14.29 20.63 -2.09
N MET A 446 13.76 20.41 -3.30
CA MET A 446 12.33 20.40 -3.56
C MET A 446 11.79 18.96 -3.46
N PHE A 447 10.53 18.85 -3.05
CA PHE A 447 9.83 17.58 -2.92
C PHE A 447 8.68 17.57 -3.91
N PHE A 448 8.68 16.61 -4.82
CA PHE A 448 7.69 16.53 -5.88
C PHE A 448 6.62 15.48 -5.57
N GLU A 449 5.44 15.66 -6.16
CA GLU A 449 4.31 14.72 -6.09
C GLU A 449 4.73 13.31 -6.53
N TYR A 450 5.40 13.24 -7.67
CA TYR A 450 5.93 12.02 -8.25
C TYR A 450 7.17 12.31 -9.10
N PHE A 451 7.84 11.25 -9.55
CA PHE A 451 9.10 11.34 -10.27
C PHE A 451 9.02 10.61 -11.61
N HIS A 452 9.66 11.17 -12.62
CA HIS A 452 9.66 10.59 -13.95
C HIS A 452 10.24 9.17 -13.92
N GLY A 453 9.51 8.21 -14.48
CA GLY A 453 9.80 6.77 -14.37
C GLY A 453 11.17 6.35 -14.90
N ASP A 454 11.74 7.07 -15.86
CA ASP A 454 13.04 6.74 -16.45
C ASP A 454 14.25 7.63 -16.07
N ASN A 455 14.04 8.87 -15.65
CA ASN A 455 15.14 9.82 -15.40
C ASN A 455 15.08 10.49 -14.01
N GLY A 456 14.04 10.21 -13.22
CA GLY A 456 13.94 10.70 -11.85
C GLY A 456 13.68 12.20 -11.69
N ARG A 457 13.40 12.95 -12.77
CA ARG A 457 13.00 14.38 -12.64
C ARG A 457 11.72 14.51 -11.82
N GLY A 458 11.62 15.58 -11.04
CA GLY A 458 10.40 15.91 -10.33
C GLY A 458 9.25 16.29 -11.29
N VAL A 459 8.04 15.87 -10.95
CA VAL A 459 6.81 16.13 -11.72
C VAL A 459 5.64 16.37 -10.76
N GLY A 460 4.66 17.17 -11.19
CA GLY A 460 3.52 17.58 -10.36
C GLY A 460 3.90 18.63 -9.32
N ALA A 461 3.14 18.69 -8.22
CA ALA A 461 3.33 19.65 -7.15
C ALA A 461 4.76 19.59 -6.59
N SER A 462 5.42 20.74 -6.44
CA SER A 462 6.87 20.84 -6.14
C SER A 462 7.21 21.21 -4.68
N HIS A 463 6.18 21.42 -3.85
CA HIS A 463 6.28 21.60 -2.41
C HIS A 463 5.65 20.44 -1.64
N GLN A 464 5.67 19.25 -2.24
CA GLN A 464 5.07 18.05 -1.70
C GLN A 464 5.94 17.39 -0.62
N THR A 465 6.26 18.14 0.43
CA THR A 465 6.82 17.60 1.68
C THR A 465 5.78 16.80 2.47
N GLY A 466 4.80 16.23 1.77
CA GLY A 466 3.86 15.23 2.22
C GLY A 466 4.47 13.83 2.13
N TRP A 467 3.89 12.93 1.33
CA TRP A 467 4.35 11.53 1.30
C TRP A 467 5.80 11.37 0.83
N THR A 468 6.34 12.30 0.04
CA THR A 468 7.72 12.20 -0.48
C THR A 468 8.74 12.39 0.64
N ALA A 469 8.33 13.00 1.77
CA ALA A 469 9.15 13.08 2.97
C ALA A 469 9.48 11.70 3.59
N THR A 470 8.80 10.62 3.18
CA THR A 470 9.16 9.25 3.58
C THR A 470 10.60 8.87 3.21
N VAL A 471 11.23 9.57 2.25
CA VAL A 471 12.67 9.45 1.97
C VAL A 471 13.55 9.66 3.22
N ALA A 472 13.14 10.52 4.15
CA ALA A 472 13.85 10.73 5.41
C ALA A 472 13.94 9.44 6.24
N LYS A 473 12.90 8.60 6.19
CA LYS A 473 12.88 7.30 6.86
C LYS A 473 13.74 6.25 6.15
N LEU A 474 13.87 6.34 4.82
CA LEU A 474 14.74 5.48 4.00
C LEU A 474 16.23 5.82 4.19
N LEU A 475 16.56 7.11 4.37
CA LEU A 475 17.93 7.57 4.61
C LEU A 475 18.44 7.23 6.02
N LYS A 476 17.53 7.12 7.01
CA LYS A 476 17.94 6.77 8.38
C LYS A 476 18.50 5.34 8.38
N PRO A 477 19.70 5.11 8.98
CA PRO A 477 20.23 3.77 9.13
C PRO A 477 19.18 2.82 9.70
N ARG A 478 19.12 1.60 9.16
CA ARG A 478 18.28 0.55 9.72
C ARG A 478 18.74 0.34 11.16
N LEU A 479 17.84 0.62 12.10
CA LEU A 479 18.15 0.41 13.51
C LEU A 479 18.07 -1.10 13.72
N SER A 480 19.22 -1.75 13.84
CA SER A 480 19.31 -3.15 14.27
C SER A 480 18.42 -3.35 15.48
N VAL A 481 17.58 -4.39 15.43
CA VAL A 481 16.80 -4.86 16.58
C VAL A 481 17.76 -5.55 17.55
#